data_AF-A0AAX2FK87-F1
#
_entry.id   AF-A0AAX2FK87-F1
#
_cell.length_a   1.000
_cell.length_b   1.000
_cell.length_c   1.000
_cell.angle_alpha   90.00
_cell.angle_beta   90.00
_cell.angle_gamma   90.00
#
_symmetry.space_group_name_H-M   'P 1'
#
loop_
_entity.id
_entity.type
_entity.pdbx_description
1 polymer ?
#
loop_
_entity_poly.entity_id
_entity_poly.type
_entity_poly.pdbx_seq_one_letter_code
_entity_poly.pdbx_strand_id
1 'polypeptide(L)'
;MTLIAIHLIKSVQIYEKGVVEGLNFYSYEELKGYKTSTWENPKENIFLYRGREKMNDNVNLLIRQEDMNELESILQRYIPKLMMK
;
A
#
# COMPACT_ATOMS: atom_id res chain seq x y z
N MET A 1 13.72 12.56 4.40
CA MET A 1 12.90 11.39 4.03
C MET A 1 13.25 10.32 5.03
N THR A 2 12.40 10.10 6.02
CA THR A 2 12.66 9.10 7.07
C THR A 2 11.96 7.81 6.69
N LEU A 3 12.69 6.70 6.74
CA LEU A 3 12.14 5.36 6.49
C LEU A 3 11.44 4.87 7.76
N ILE A 4 10.18 4.46 7.65
CA ILE A 4 9.37 4.09 8.83
C ILE A 4 9.36 2.57 9.06
N ALA A 5 9.47 1.77 8.00
CA ALA A 5 9.51 0.31 8.10
C ALA A 5 10.47 -0.28 7.07
N ILE A 6 11.24 -1.30 7.48
CA ILE A 6 12.14 -2.07 6.62
C ILE A 6 11.59 -3.50 6.53
N HIS A 7 11.44 -3.96 5.27
CA HIS A 7 11.11 -5.30 4.76
C HIS A 7 9.63 -5.63 4.52
N LEU A 8 9.18 -5.43 3.27
CA LEU A 8 7.93 -5.96 2.73
C LEU A 8 8.18 -6.56 1.35
N ILE A 9 8.78 -7.77 1.32
CA ILE A 9 9.40 -8.37 0.13
C ILE A 9 10.48 -7.41 -0.45
N LYS A 10 11.41 -7.87 -1.29
CA LYS A 10 12.50 -6.99 -1.78
C LYS A 10 12.05 -5.75 -2.57
N SER A 11 10.75 -5.58 -2.79
CA SER A 11 10.20 -4.61 -3.74
C SER A 11 9.36 -3.50 -3.12
N VAL A 12 8.87 -3.59 -1.87
CA VAL A 12 7.99 -2.55 -1.30
C VAL A 12 8.65 -1.87 -0.09
N GLN A 13 8.68 -0.54 -0.09
CA GLN A 13 9.23 0.30 0.99
C GLN A 13 8.25 1.42 1.33
N ILE A 14 8.14 1.77 2.62
CA ILE A 14 7.21 2.79 3.08
C ILE A 14 7.95 3.94 3.75
N TYR A 15 7.62 5.14 3.33
CA TYR A 15 8.17 6.40 3.81
C TYR A 15 7.05 7.29 4.33
N GLU A 16 7.39 8.29 5.13
CA GLU A 16 6.46 9.32 5.60
C GLU A 16 5.70 10.04 4.48
N LYS A 17 6.26 10.05 3.27
CA LYS A 17 5.69 10.76 2.11
C LYS A 17 4.97 9.84 1.12
N GLY A 18 5.07 8.52 1.27
CA GLY A 18 4.50 7.60 0.30
C GLY A 18 5.11 6.21 0.31
N VAL A 19 4.70 5.40 -0.66
CA VAL A 19 5.13 4.01 -0.83
C VAL A 19 5.98 3.90 -2.09
N VAL A 20 7.10 3.21 -2.00
CA VAL A 20 7.91 2.81 -3.15
C VAL A 20 7.63 1.35 -3.46
N GLU A 21 7.33 1.04 -4.72
CA GLU A 21 7.25 -0.33 -5.22
C GLU A 21 8.17 -0.46 -6.44
N GLY A 22 9.24 -1.24 -6.31
CA GLY A 22 10.29 -1.34 -7.31
C GLY A 22 10.96 0.00 -7.61
N LEU A 23 10.74 0.52 -8.82
CA LEU A 23 11.23 1.83 -9.28
C LEU A 23 10.17 2.95 -9.20
N ASN A 24 8.93 2.61 -8.80
CA ASN A 24 7.82 3.53 -8.75
C ASN A 24 7.68 4.12 -7.34
N PHE A 25 7.41 5.42 -7.26
CA PHE A 25 7.04 6.10 -6.03
C PHE A 25 5.59 6.57 -6.11
N TYR A 26 4.82 6.25 -5.08
CA TYR A 26 3.42 6.64 -4.92
C TYR A 26 3.28 7.50 -3.69
N SER A 27 3.07 8.80 -3.90
CA SER A 27 2.87 9.76 -2.82
C SER A 27 1.56 9.53 -2.07
N TYR A 28 1.50 9.81 -0.78
CA TYR A 28 0.20 9.73 -0.09
C TYR A 28 -0.82 10.78 -0.58
N GLU A 29 -0.34 11.89 -1.16
CA GLU A 29 -1.19 12.93 -1.75
C GLU A 29 -1.92 12.45 -3.03
N GLU A 30 -1.33 11.54 -3.81
CA GLU A 30 -2.00 10.97 -4.99
C GLU A 30 -2.90 9.78 -4.64
N LEU A 31 -2.71 9.17 -3.47
CA LEU A 31 -3.44 8.00 -3.03
C LEU A 31 -4.74 8.40 -2.33
N LYS A 32 -5.87 8.05 -2.97
CA LYS A 32 -7.23 8.29 -2.46
C LYS A 32 -7.66 7.28 -1.38
N GLY A 33 -6.86 6.26 -1.10
CA GLY A 33 -7.08 5.28 -0.04
C GLY A 33 -6.43 3.92 -0.31
N TYR A 34 -6.61 2.96 0.57
CA TYR A 34 -6.14 1.58 0.37
C TYR A 34 -7.19 0.53 0.73
N LYS A 35 -7.03 -0.69 0.21
CA LYS A 35 -7.83 -1.87 0.55
C LYS A 35 -6.91 -3.03 0.89
N THR A 36 -7.38 -3.94 1.72
CA THR A 36 -6.70 -5.20 2.06
C THR A 36 -7.48 -6.37 1.50
N SER A 37 -6.80 -7.36 0.90
CA SER A 37 -7.43 -8.63 0.52
C SER A 37 -7.67 -9.48 1.76
N THR A 38 -8.84 -10.11 1.87
CA THR A 38 -9.16 -11.09 2.92
C THR A 38 -9.07 -12.53 2.42
N TRP A 39 -8.57 -12.77 1.21
CA TRP A 39 -8.44 -14.11 0.65
C TRP A 39 -7.35 -14.88 1.38
N GLU A 40 -7.52 -16.19 1.57
CA GLU A 40 -6.60 -17.03 2.38
C GLU A 40 -5.20 -17.18 1.76
N ASN A 41 -5.06 -17.00 0.44
CA ASN A 41 -3.74 -17.04 -0.22
C ASN A 41 -3.67 -16.04 -1.40
N PRO A 42 -3.61 -14.73 -1.09
CA PRO A 42 -3.70 -13.70 -2.09
C PRO A 42 -2.35 -13.48 -2.79
N LYS A 43 -2.34 -13.44 -4.13
CA LYS A 43 -1.16 -13.02 -4.91
C LYS A 43 -0.80 -11.55 -4.68
N GLU A 44 -1.77 -10.75 -4.23
CA GLU A 44 -1.67 -9.32 -3.89
C GLU A 44 -2.65 -9.07 -2.72
N ASN A 45 -2.19 -8.49 -1.63
CA ASN A 45 -2.98 -8.34 -0.41
C ASN A 45 -3.20 -6.91 0.04
N ILE A 46 -2.56 -5.92 -0.59
CA ILE A 46 -2.90 -4.50 -0.44
C ILE A 46 -3.08 -3.86 -1.81
N PHE A 47 -4.12 -3.05 -1.93
CA PHE A 47 -4.43 -2.27 -3.13
C PHE A 47 -4.42 -0.79 -2.76
N LEU A 48 -3.47 -0.02 -3.28
CA LEU A 48 -3.43 1.43 -3.11
C LEU A 48 -4.18 2.10 -4.25
N TYR A 49 -5.23 2.85 -3.92
CA TYR A 49 -6.11 3.47 -4.90
C TYR A 49 -5.64 4.89 -5.25
N ARG A 50 -5.36 5.13 -6.54
CA ARG A 50 -4.91 6.42 -7.10
C ARG A 50 -6.06 7.26 -7.69
N GLY A 51 -7.26 6.69 -7.80
CA GLY A 51 -8.42 7.35 -8.42
C GLY A 51 -8.69 6.93 -9.87
N ARG A 52 -9.98 6.91 -10.24
CA ARG A 52 -10.52 6.53 -11.57
C ARG A 52 -9.98 7.35 -12.75
N GLU A 53 -9.33 8.47 -12.49
CA GLU A 53 -8.80 9.39 -13.51
C GLU A 53 -7.43 8.93 -14.04
N LYS A 54 -6.80 7.93 -13.40
CA LYS A 54 -5.50 7.39 -13.80
C LYS A 54 -5.69 6.06 -14.52
N MET A 55 -4.89 5.83 -15.58
CA MET A 55 -4.95 4.63 -16.43
C MET A 55 -4.47 3.33 -15.74
N ASN A 56 -4.15 3.38 -14.44
CA ASN A 56 -3.91 2.26 -13.54
C ASN A 56 -4.30 2.77 -12.15
N ASP A 57 -5.59 2.68 -11.84
CA ASP A 57 -6.20 3.31 -10.68
C ASP A 57 -5.85 2.60 -9.37
N ASN A 58 -5.26 1.41 -9.44
CA ASN A 58 -4.79 0.65 -8.30
C ASN A 58 -3.32 0.25 -8.46
N VAL A 59 -2.57 0.34 -7.37
CA VAL A 59 -1.25 -0.26 -7.19
C VAL A 59 -1.43 -1.46 -6.31
N ASN A 60 -1.08 -2.63 -6.82
CA ASN A 60 -1.27 -3.87 -6.11
C ASN A 60 0.06 -4.27 -5.47
N LEU A 61 0.04 -4.47 -4.16
CA LEU A 61 1.21 -4.83 -3.38
C LEU A 61 1.04 -6.25 -2.85
N LEU A 62 2.13 -7.01 -2.91
CA LEU A 62 2.24 -8.28 -2.21
C LEU A 62 3.15 -8.11 -1.00
N ILE A 63 2.54 -8.31 0.16
CA ILE A 63 3.12 -8.10 1.48
C ILE A 63 3.15 -9.45 2.19
N ARG A 64 4.14 -9.74 3.02
CA ARG A 64 4.08 -10.97 3.83
C ARG A 64 3.00 -10.82 4.89
N GLN A 65 2.34 -11.91 5.23
CA GLN A 65 1.23 -11.90 6.19
C GLN A 65 1.68 -11.41 7.58
N GLU A 66 2.91 -11.72 7.99
CA GLU A 66 3.50 -11.27 9.27
C GLU A 66 3.60 -9.74 9.38
N ASP A 67 3.83 -9.06 8.25
CA ASP A 67 4.05 -7.62 8.21
C ASP A 67 2.77 -6.80 7.93
N MET A 68 1.67 -7.48 7.56
CA MET A 68 0.40 -6.84 7.16
C MET A 68 -0.14 -5.90 8.23
N ASN A 69 -0.08 -6.31 9.50
CA ASN A 69 -0.61 -5.51 10.62
C ASN A 69 0.18 -4.21 10.82
N GLU A 70 1.52 -4.29 10.71
CA GLU A 70 2.39 -3.11 10.82
C GLU A 70 2.18 -2.15 9.66
N LEU A 71 2.18 -2.69 8.44
CA LEU A 71 1.92 -1.94 7.22
C LEU A 71 0.56 -1.24 7.27
N GLU A 72 -0.49 -1.96 7.64
CA GLU A 72 -1.82 -1.39 7.79
C GLU A 72 -1.82 -0.28 8.85
N SER A 73 -1.14 -0.49 9.97
CA SER A 73 -1.02 0.51 11.02
C SER A 73 -0.28 1.78 10.57
N ILE A 74 0.62 1.68 9.59
CA ILE A 74 1.32 2.83 9.01
C ILE A 74 0.42 3.51 7.97
N LEU A 75 -0.15 2.75 7.02
CA LEU A 75 -0.98 3.30 5.95
C LEU A 75 -2.18 4.07 6.49
N GLN A 76 -2.87 3.56 7.51
CA GLN A 76 -4.04 4.22 8.11
C GLN A 76 -3.72 5.59 8.73
N ARG A 77 -2.44 5.91 9.00
CA ARG A 77 -2.02 7.24 9.47
C ARG A 77 -1.99 8.28 8.36
N TYR A 78 -1.83 7.86 7.12
CA TYR A 78 -1.58 8.73 5.98
C TYR A 78 -2.71 8.73 4.95
N ILE A 79 -3.39 7.60 4.76
CA ILE A 79 -4.45 7.43 3.77
C ILE A 79 -5.62 6.60 4.34
N PRO A 80 -6.87 6.85 3.92
CA PRO A 80 -8.03 6.15 4.47
C PRO A 80 -8.11 4.70 4.00
N LYS A 81 -8.54 3.79 4.89
CA LYS A 81 -8.96 2.43 4.53
C LYS A 81 -10.31 2.48 3.83
N LEU A 82 -10.37 1.95 2.62
CA LEU A 82 -11.60 1.85 1.83
C LEU A 82 -12.27 0.49 2.13
N MET A 83 -13.55 0.52 2.47
CA MET A 83 -14.33 -0.71 2.62
C MET A 83 -14.73 -1.26 1.24
N MET A 84 -14.60 -2.57 1.05
CA MET A 84 -15.34 -3.24 -0.04
C MET A 84 -16.84 -3.19 0.32
N LYS A 85 -17.66 -2.70 -0.61
CA LYS A 85 -19.11 -2.94 -0.58
C LYS A 85 -19.39 -4.29 -1.23
#